data_AF-A0A3N6BKG0-F1
#
_entry.id   AF-A0A3N6BKG0-F1
#
_cell.length_a   1.000
_cell.length_b   1.000
_cell.length_c   1.000
_cell.angle_alpha   90.00
_cell.angle_beta   90.00
_cell.angle_gamma   90.00
#
_symmetry.space_group_name_H-M   'P 1'
#
loop_
_entity.id
_entity.type
_entity.pdbx_description
1 polymer ?
#
loop_
_entity_poly.entity_id
_entity_poly.type
_entity_poly.pdbx_seq_one_letter_code
_entity_poly.pdbx_strand_id
1 'polypeptide(L)'
;MVNLSKIPVGKVSYGSTVVVLDLDSNKETTYKLVTSEESNVAEGLISTTSPIGRSLMGHEEGDEVRIQTPGGVHTYEIVKLTTIHDENNEEGE
;
A
#
# COMPACT_ATOMS: atom_id res chain seq x y z
N MET A 1 -2.45 5.93 -22.79
CA MET A 1 -3.34 4.79 -22.52
C MET A 1 -2.68 3.94 -21.45
N VAL A 2 -3.15 4.03 -20.20
CA VAL A 2 -2.69 3.14 -19.13
C VAL A 2 -3.50 1.86 -19.26
N ASN A 3 -2.84 0.75 -19.61
CA ASN A 3 -3.49 -0.53 -19.83
C ASN A 3 -3.76 -1.18 -18.47
N LEU A 4 -5.01 -1.14 -18.00
CA LEU A 4 -5.41 -1.72 -16.72
C LEU A 4 -5.20 -3.25 -16.67
N SER A 5 -5.19 -3.95 -17.81
CA SER A 5 -4.90 -5.39 -17.90
C SER A 5 -3.47 -5.81 -17.49
N LYS A 6 -2.59 -4.85 -17.18
CA LYS A 6 -1.23 -5.14 -16.69
C LYS A 6 -1.06 -4.90 -15.18
N ILE A 7 -2.11 -4.49 -14.47
CA ILE A 7 -2.03 -4.30 -13.02
C ILE A 7 -2.07 -5.69 -12.38
N PRO A 8 -1.00 -6.11 -11.68
CA PRO A 8 -0.96 -7.43 -11.07
C PRO A 8 -2.06 -7.57 -10.02
N VAL A 9 -2.87 -8.61 -10.16
CA VAL A 9 -3.86 -9.01 -9.15
C VAL A 9 -3.10 -9.53 -7.93
N GLY A 10 -3.49 -9.07 -6.74
CA GLY A 10 -2.87 -9.50 -5.48
C GLY A 10 -1.51 -8.86 -5.16
N LYS A 11 -1.11 -7.81 -5.88
CA LYS A 11 0.09 -7.02 -5.53
C LYS A 11 -0.24 -5.55 -5.31
N VAL A 12 0.48 -4.92 -4.39
CA VAL A 12 0.36 -3.48 -4.11
C VAL A 12 0.66 -2.70 -5.38
N SER A 13 -0.30 -1.87 -5.77
CA SER A 13 -0.21 -0.99 -6.93
C SER A 13 -0.99 0.31 -6.68
N TYR A 14 -0.99 1.23 -7.64
CA TYR A 14 -1.80 2.44 -7.54
C TYR A 14 -3.27 2.11 -7.26
N GLY A 15 -3.88 2.85 -6.34
CA GLY A 15 -5.26 2.65 -5.88
C GLY A 15 -5.40 1.54 -4.83
N SER A 16 -4.36 0.75 -4.56
CA SER A 16 -4.43 -0.30 -3.55
C SER A 16 -4.44 0.28 -2.14
N THR A 17 -5.22 -0.33 -1.26
CA THR A 17 -5.21 -0.07 0.18
C THR A 17 -4.50 -1.24 0.85
N VAL A 18 -3.46 -0.94 1.62
CA VAL A 18 -2.67 -1.92 2.36
C VAL A 18 -2.73 -1.63 3.85
N VAL A 19 -2.93 -2.67 4.64
CA VAL A 19 -2.76 -2.62 6.09
C VAL A 19 -1.42 -3.23 6.40
N VAL A 20 -0.59 -2.47 7.11
CA VAL A 20 0.73 -2.90 7.53
C VAL A 20 0.83 -2.94 9.05
N LEU A 21 1.42 -4.01 9.58
CA LEU A 21 1.71 -4.17 11.00
C LEU A 21 3.18 -3.81 11.25
N ASP A 22 3.44 -2.80 12.07
CA ASP A 22 4.77 -2.52 12.60
C ASP A 22 5.19 -3.66 13.54
N LEU A 23 6.23 -4.43 13.18
CA LEU A 23 6.67 -5.57 13.98
C LEU A 23 7.43 -5.18 15.26
N ASP A 24 7.89 -3.93 15.36
CA ASP A 24 8.59 -3.43 16.54
C ASP A 24 7.60 -2.89 17.58
N SER A 25 6.60 -2.12 17.11
CA SER A 25 5.58 -1.50 17.96
C SER A 25 4.27 -2.29 18.07
N ASN A 26 4.10 -3.34 17.27
CA ASN A 26 2.87 -4.14 17.14
C ASN A 26 1.63 -3.28 16.83
N LYS A 27 1.78 -2.27 15.96
CA LYS A 27 0.73 -1.33 15.57
C LYS A 27 0.36 -1.49 14.10
N GLU A 28 -0.93 -1.62 13.85
CA GLU A 28 -1.46 -1.66 12.48
C GLU A 28 -1.70 -0.25 11.96
N THR A 29 -1.27 0.02 10.73
CA THR A 29 -1.50 1.27 10.01
C THR A 29 -2.02 0.97 8.62
N THR A 30 -3.05 1.70 8.19
CA THR A 30 -3.62 1.55 6.84
C THR A 30 -3.08 2.65 5.93
N TYR A 31 -2.61 2.26 4.74
CA TYR A 31 -2.13 3.16 3.72
C TYR A 31 -2.83 2.93 2.39
N LYS A 32 -3.27 4.00 1.74
CA LYS A 32 -3.78 3.96 0.36
C LYS A 32 -2.75 4.55 -0.59
N LEU A 33 -2.39 3.79 -1.62
CA LEU A 33 -1.39 4.17 -2.60
C LEU A 33 -2.04 5.10 -3.64
N VAL A 34 -1.65 6.37 -3.60
CA VAL A 34 -2.20 7.43 -4.46
C VAL A 34 -1.11 8.10 -5.30
N THR A 35 -1.49 9.11 -6.08
CA THR A 35 -0.53 9.96 -6.79
C THR A 35 0.13 10.94 -5.81
N SER A 36 1.20 11.61 -6.24
CA SER A 36 1.86 12.62 -5.41
C SER A 36 0.98 13.83 -5.12
N GLU A 37 0.08 14.18 -6.02
CA GLU A 37 -0.82 15.32 -5.87
C GLU A 37 -1.91 15.08 -4.81
N GLU A 38 -2.32 13.82 -4.65
CA GLU A 38 -3.36 13.39 -3.70
C GLU A 38 -2.78 12.92 -2.36
N SER A 39 -1.46 12.88 -2.21
CA SER A 39 -0.83 12.31 -1.02
C SER A 39 -1.03 13.16 0.23
N ASN A 40 -1.48 12.51 1.29
CA ASN A 40 -1.69 13.08 2.62
C ASN A 40 -1.39 12.02 3.69
N VAL A 41 -0.20 12.10 4.28
CA VAL A 41 0.27 11.14 5.30
C VAL A 41 -0.63 11.12 6.53
N ALA A 42 -1.24 12.27 6.89
CA ALA A 42 -2.13 12.35 8.05
C ALA A 42 -3.42 11.55 7.85
N GLU A 43 -3.85 11.38 6.60
CA GLU A 43 -5.02 10.58 6.21
C GLU A 43 -4.64 9.16 5.74
N GLY A 44 -3.37 8.77 5.85
CA GLY A 44 -2.88 7.49 5.34
C GLY A 44 -2.78 7.41 3.81
N LEU A 45 -2.88 8.54 3.10
CA LEU A 45 -2.73 8.60 1.64
C LEU A 45 -1.26 8.75 1.28
N ILE A 46 -0.65 7.69 0.76
CA ILE A 46 0.78 7.62 0.49
C ILE A 46 1.02 7.64 -1.02
N SER A 47 1.84 8.58 -1.48
CA SER A 47 2.24 8.59 -2.90
C SER A 47 3.04 7.34 -3.24
N THR A 48 2.72 6.72 -4.38
CA THR A 48 3.52 5.63 -4.99
C THR A 48 4.98 6.01 -5.25
N THR A 49 5.31 7.31 -5.26
CA THR A 49 6.68 7.80 -5.46
C THR A 49 7.43 8.09 -4.16
N SER A 50 6.75 8.05 -3.01
CA SER A 50 7.35 8.26 -1.69
C SER A 50 8.21 7.06 -1.25
N PRO A 51 9.11 7.20 -0.25
CA PRO A 51 9.90 6.08 0.27
C PRO A 51 9.04 4.92 0.77
N ILE A 52 7.95 5.23 1.49
CA ILE A 52 6.98 4.24 1.99
C ILE A 52 6.28 3.57 0.80
N GLY A 53 5.71 4.36 -0.11
CA GLY A 53 4.97 3.84 -1.25
C GLY A 53 5.84 2.94 -2.14
N ARG A 54 7.07 3.36 -2.45
CA ARG A 54 8.03 2.56 -3.23
C ARG A 54 8.41 1.25 -2.56
N SER A 55 8.48 1.24 -1.22
CA SER A 55 8.81 0.02 -0.46
C SER A 55 7.66 -0.97 -0.43
N LEU A 56 6.41 -0.50 -0.61
CA LEU A 56 5.22 -1.34 -0.64
C LEU A 56 4.90 -1.84 -2.04
N MET A 57 5.17 -1.05 -3.08
CA MET A 57 4.82 -1.37 -4.47
C MET A 57 5.35 -2.74 -4.92
N GLY A 58 4.46 -3.58 -5.45
CA GLY A 58 4.78 -4.91 -5.98
C GLY A 58 4.79 -6.05 -4.97
N HIS A 59 4.72 -5.75 -3.67
CA HIS A 59 4.57 -6.74 -2.61
C HIS A 59 3.13 -7.28 -2.53
N GLU A 60 2.95 -8.38 -1.80
CA GLU A 60 1.66 -9.06 -1.61
C GLU A 60 1.34 -9.24 -0.12
N GLU A 61 0.14 -9.73 0.19
CA GLU A 61 -0.25 -10.05 1.57
C GLU A 61 0.67 -11.11 2.17
N GLY A 62 1.15 -10.88 3.39
CA GLY A 62 2.13 -11.71 4.08
C GLY A 62 3.58 -11.36 3.79
N ASP A 63 3.87 -10.42 2.88
CA ASP A 63 5.24 -9.95 2.69
C ASP A 63 5.69 -9.02 3.83
N GLU A 64 6.97 -9.14 4.20
CA GLU A 64 7.66 -8.20 5.08
C GLU A 64 8.41 -7.14 4.26
N VAL A 65 8.19 -5.87 4.58
CA VAL A 65 8.86 -4.73 3.96
C VAL A 65 9.67 -3.96 5.00
N ARG A 66 10.88 -3.54 4.62
CA ARG A 66 11.75 -2.73 5.48
C ARG A 66 11.75 -1.30 4.99
N ILE A 67 11.24 -0.40 5.82
CA ILE A 67 11.14 1.02 5.50
C ILE A 67 12.20 1.76 6.31
N GLN A 68 13.08 2.47 5.60
CA GLN A 68 14.05 3.36 6.22
C GLN A 68 13.39 4.72 6.48
N THR A 69 13.28 5.08 7.75
CA THR A 69 12.85 6.41 8.20
C THR A 69 14.04 7.14 8.85
N PRO A 70 13.95 8.46 9.07
CA PRO A 70 15.00 9.19 9.80
C PRO A 70 15.25 8.66 11.22
N GLY A 71 14.29 7.95 11.82
CA GLY A 71 14.40 7.34 13.15
C GLY A 71 15.06 5.96 13.17
N GLY A 72 15.29 5.34 12.02
CA GLY A 72 15.82 3.98 11.90
C GLY A 72 15.16 3.17 10.80
N VAL A 73 15.47 1.88 10.75
CA VAL A 73 14.80 0.93 9.85
C VAL A 73 13.69 0.24 10.62
N HIS A 74 12.46 0.39 10.16
CA HIS A 74 11.30 -0.32 10.71
C HIS A 74 10.89 -1.44 9.76
N THR A 75 10.53 -2.58 10.33
CA THR A 75 10.01 -3.72 9.57
C THR A 75 8.50 -3.76 9.72
N TYR A 76 7.82 -3.80 8.59
CA TYR A 76 6.38 -3.86 8.51
C TYR A 76 5.97 -5.13 7.79
N GLU A 77 4.93 -5.81 8.27
CA GLU A 77 4.30 -6.93 7.57
C GLU A 77 3.01 -6.46 6.90
N ILE A 78 2.79 -6.81 5.64
CA ILE A 78 1.54 -6.52 4.94
C ILE A 78 0.49 -7.55 5.40
N VAL A 79 -0.34 -7.18 6.35
CA VAL A 79 -1.36 -8.08 6.91
C VAL A 79 -2.64 -8.12 6.06
N LYS A 80 -2.88 -7.09 5.25
CA LYS A 80 -4.02 -7.04 4.33
C LYS A 80 -3.74 -6.19 3.10
N LEU A 81 -4.23 -6.62 1.94
CA LEU A 81 -4.17 -5.90 0.67
C LEU A 81 -5.55 -5.91 0.03
N THR A 82 -6.03 -4.72 -0.32
CA THR A 82 -7.23 -4.54 -1.12
C THR A 82 -6.81 -3.81 -2.39
N THR A 83 -6.92 -4.49 -3.53
CA THR A 83 -6.61 -3.89 -4.84
C THR A 83 -7.87 -3.34 -5.50
N ILE A 84 -7.71 -2.52 -6.53
CA ILE A 84 -8.83 -2.02 -7.34
C ILE A 84 -9.66 -3.14 -8.02
N HIS A 85 -9.12 -4.36 -8.12
CA HIS A 85 -9.85 -5.53 -8.61
C HIS A 85 -10.81 -6.10 -7.56
N ASP A 86 -10.49 -5.91 -6.27
CA ASP A 86 -11.34 -6.30 -5.15
C ASP A 86 -12.49 -5.29 -4.95
N GLU A 87 -12.21 -4.00 -5.20
CA GLU A 87 -13.17 -2.90 -5.07
C GLU A 87 -14.26 -2.90 -6.17
N ASN A 88 -14.15 -3.75 -7.20
CA ASN A 88 -15.16 -3.88 -8.27
C ASN A 88 -16.32 -4.83 -7.95
N ASN A 89 -16.45 -5.30 -6.70
CA ASN A 89 -17.54 -6.19 -6.30
C ASN A 89 -18.73 -5.49 -5.61
N GLU A 90 -18.82 -4.16 -5.61
CA GLU A 90 -19.93 -3.42 -4.96
C GLU A 90 -20.61 -2.35 -5.84
N GLU A 91 -20.54 -2.46 -7.17
CA GLU A 91 -21.45 -1.72 -8.07
C GLU A 91 -22.24 -2.71 -8.94
N GLY A 92 -23.19 -3.40 -8.30
CA GLY A 92 -24.03 -4.40 -8.94
C GLY A 92 -25.36 -4.60 -8.22
N GLU A 93 -26.20 -3.55 -8.19
CA GLU A 93 -27.66 -3.68 -8.10
C GLU A 93 -28.34 -2.76 -9.11
#